data_AF-A0A7X7P8H0-F1
#
_entry.id   AF-A0A7X7P8H0-F1
#
_cell.length_a   1.000
_cell.length_b   1.000
_cell.length_c   1.000
_cell.angle_alpha   90.00
_cell.angle_beta   90.00
_cell.angle_gamma   90.00
#
_symmetry.space_group_name_H-M   'P 1'
#
loop_
_entity.id
_entity.type
_entity.pdbx_description
1 polymer ?
#
loop_
_entity_poly.entity_id
_entity_poly.type
_entity_poly.pdbx_seq_one_letter_code
_entity_poly.pdbx_strand_id
1 'polypeptide(L)'
;MNTPSFRDQQEEIQKKWRTSNISSSEFGYQNGEQYEHIIPRNLWHETLWPEIRKKLPEYLSKNKIKPHTGTHNLLSSWVLCANLYFAVETIPVFRSLMLGFLRQYISDAIKDITKVELEYSHATLSPEKLLGEKNGMRGSGQTSPDVAFIVQTEAGNGLILTVCKYTEHSFYPCSARRTTSSEGKSANPDPKRCLNPAISYDFHSNCHQTEWDRKYW
;
A
#
# COMPACT_ATOMS: atom_id res chain seq x y z
N MET A 1 -34.44 0.24 -4.31
CA MET A 1 -33.49 -0.17 -3.25
C MET A 1 -32.11 0.21 -3.76
N ASN A 2 -31.30 0.92 -2.98
CA ASN A 2 -29.93 1.26 -3.39
C ASN A 2 -29.04 0.01 -3.27
N THR A 3 -28.28 -0.29 -4.32
CA THR A 3 -27.28 -1.36 -4.30
C THR A 3 -26.19 -1.03 -3.26
N PRO A 4 -25.85 -1.96 -2.35
CA PRO A 4 -24.78 -1.73 -1.38
C PRO A 4 -23.45 -1.41 -2.07
N SER A 5 -22.70 -0.44 -1.54
CA SER A 5 -21.37 -0.12 -2.09
C SER A 5 -20.41 -1.29 -1.90
N PHE A 6 -19.29 -1.29 -2.62
CA PHE A 6 -18.24 -2.31 -2.43
C PHE A 6 -17.79 -2.36 -0.97
N ARG A 7 -17.59 -1.20 -0.34
CA ARG A 7 -17.19 -1.11 1.06
C ARG A 7 -18.23 -1.76 1.98
N ASP A 8 -19.51 -1.51 1.77
CA ASP A 8 -20.58 -2.10 2.58
C ASP A 8 -20.59 -3.63 2.46
N GLN A 9 -20.40 -4.14 1.23
CA GLN A 9 -20.31 -5.58 0.99
C GLN A 9 -19.11 -6.20 1.70
N GLN A 10 -17.94 -5.56 1.62
CA GLN A 10 -16.73 -6.04 2.28
C GLN A 10 -16.85 -5.97 3.81
N GLU A 11 -17.47 -4.93 4.35
CA GLU A 11 -17.73 -4.80 5.78
C GLU A 11 -18.55 -5.99 6.30
N GLU A 12 -19.64 -6.35 5.62
CA GLU A 12 -20.48 -7.49 5.99
C GLU A 12 -19.74 -8.83 5.87
N ILE A 13 -18.89 -9.00 4.85
CA ILE A 13 -18.05 -10.20 4.72
C ILE A 13 -17.06 -10.29 5.88
N GLN A 14 -16.38 -9.19 6.22
CA GLN A 14 -15.38 -9.17 7.28
C GLN A 14 -16.00 -9.36 8.66
N LYS A 15 -17.19 -8.82 8.91
CA LYS A 15 -17.96 -9.09 10.14
C LYS A 15 -18.25 -10.58 10.31
N LYS A 16 -18.68 -11.26 9.24
CA LYS A 16 -18.92 -12.72 9.25
C LYS A 16 -17.64 -13.52 9.41
N TRP A 17 -16.58 -13.13 8.70
CA TRP A 17 -15.28 -13.80 8.82
C TRP A 17 -14.72 -13.71 10.24
N ARG A 18 -14.88 -12.54 10.88
CA ARG A 18 -14.41 -12.28 12.24
C ARG A 18 -14.93 -13.28 13.26
N THR A 19 -16.20 -13.69 13.16
CA THR A 19 -16.83 -14.57 14.17
C THR A 19 -16.17 -15.94 14.29
N SER A 20 -15.42 -16.39 13.28
CA SER A 20 -14.76 -17.70 13.26
C SER A 20 -13.24 -17.63 13.21
N ASN A 21 -12.65 -16.44 13.04
CA ASN A 21 -11.20 -16.29 12.82
C ASN A 21 -10.48 -15.38 13.83
N ILE A 22 -11.24 -14.62 14.62
CA ILE A 22 -10.73 -13.75 15.67
C ILE A 22 -11.11 -14.32 17.03
N SER A 23 -10.16 -14.39 17.95
CA SER A 23 -10.33 -15.01 19.27
C SER A 23 -11.24 -14.19 20.20
N SER A 24 -11.36 -12.89 19.96
CA SER A 24 -12.14 -11.96 20.78
C SER A 24 -13.43 -11.49 20.09
N SER A 25 -14.52 -11.49 20.85
CA SER A 25 -15.80 -10.87 20.48
C SER A 25 -15.83 -9.36 20.73
N GLU A 26 -14.86 -8.78 21.43
CA GLU A 26 -14.79 -7.34 21.70
C GLU A 26 -14.54 -6.52 20.43
N PHE A 27 -15.21 -5.37 20.30
CA PHE A 27 -15.03 -4.47 19.16
C PHE A 27 -13.94 -3.44 19.46
N GLY A 28 -13.14 -3.13 18.45
CA GLY A 28 -12.13 -2.08 18.51
C GLY A 28 -12.66 -0.71 18.15
N TYR A 29 -11.78 0.28 18.27
CA TYR A 29 -12.10 1.70 18.09
C TYR A 29 -11.28 2.33 16.97
N GLN A 30 -11.90 3.29 16.28
CA GLN A 30 -11.25 4.19 15.35
C GLN A 30 -11.87 5.58 15.48
N ASN A 31 -11.04 6.61 15.64
CA ASN A 31 -11.50 8.01 15.82
C ASN A 31 -12.51 8.20 16.98
N GLY A 32 -12.39 7.42 18.05
CA GLY A 32 -13.29 7.48 19.21
C GLY A 32 -14.60 6.70 19.05
N GLU A 33 -14.89 6.17 17.86
CA GLU A 33 -16.07 5.35 17.59
C GLU A 33 -15.73 3.87 17.59
N GLN A 34 -16.68 3.04 18.04
CA GLN A 34 -16.57 1.59 18.08
C GLN A 34 -17.16 0.97 16.81
N TYR A 35 -16.49 -0.03 16.24
CA TYR A 35 -16.94 -0.68 15.00
C TYR A 35 -16.77 -2.19 15.06
N GLU A 36 -17.76 -2.93 14.57
CA GLU A 36 -17.76 -4.40 14.58
C GLU A 36 -16.65 -5.02 13.70
N HIS A 37 -16.26 -4.35 12.62
CA HIS A 37 -15.20 -4.81 11.72
C HIS A 37 -13.80 -4.43 12.20
N ILE A 38 -13.68 -3.82 13.39
CA ILE A 38 -12.42 -3.46 14.02
C ILE A 38 -12.25 -4.31 15.27
N ILE A 39 -11.04 -4.82 15.50
CA ILE A 39 -10.71 -5.69 16.64
C ILE A 39 -9.86 -4.95 17.68
N PRO A 40 -9.68 -5.47 18.90
CA PRO A 40 -8.77 -4.89 19.88
C PRO A 40 -7.35 -4.75 19.33
N ARG A 41 -6.71 -3.60 19.56
CA ARG A 41 -5.42 -3.26 18.92
C ARG A 41 -4.30 -4.25 19.26
N ASN A 42 -4.29 -4.81 20.46
CA ASN A 42 -3.31 -5.83 20.88
C ASN A 42 -3.47 -7.16 20.11
N LEU A 43 -4.62 -7.41 19.51
CA LEU A 43 -4.92 -8.60 18.72
C LEU A 43 -4.72 -8.39 17.20
N TRP A 44 -4.12 -7.27 16.76
CA TRP A 44 -4.01 -6.93 15.33
C TRP A 44 -3.42 -8.04 14.45
N HIS A 45 -2.52 -8.87 14.99
CA HIS A 45 -1.92 -9.99 14.28
C HIS A 45 -2.96 -11.03 13.84
N GLU A 46 -4.11 -11.11 14.50
CA GLU A 46 -5.20 -12.01 14.11
C GLU A 46 -5.89 -11.59 12.80
N THR A 47 -5.75 -10.33 12.38
CA THR A 47 -6.20 -9.88 11.05
C THR A 47 -5.35 -10.44 9.90
N LEU A 48 -4.19 -11.04 10.23
CA LEU A 48 -3.31 -11.67 9.27
C LEU A 48 -3.74 -13.10 8.99
N TRP A 49 -3.51 -13.52 7.76
CA TRP A 49 -3.66 -14.91 7.33
C TRP A 49 -2.74 -15.82 8.18
N PRO A 50 -3.21 -16.99 8.66
CA PRO A 50 -2.50 -17.78 9.67
C PRO A 50 -1.03 -18.08 9.35
N GLU A 51 -0.72 -18.38 8.08
CA GLU A 51 0.64 -18.74 7.63
C GLU A 51 1.66 -17.59 7.76
N ILE A 52 1.21 -16.35 7.81
CA ILE A 52 2.09 -15.17 7.94
C ILE A 52 1.98 -14.49 9.30
N ARG A 53 1.04 -14.91 10.16
CA ARG A 53 0.74 -14.29 11.46
C ARG A 53 1.95 -14.17 12.38
N LYS A 54 2.87 -15.14 12.33
CA LYS A 54 4.15 -15.11 13.05
C LYS A 54 5.26 -14.42 12.27
N LYS A 55 5.39 -14.75 10.98
CA LYS A 55 6.51 -14.33 10.12
C LYS A 55 6.51 -12.82 9.84
N LEU A 56 5.32 -12.22 9.65
CA LEU A 56 5.23 -10.81 9.33
C LEU A 56 5.67 -9.91 10.49
N PRO A 57 5.19 -10.07 11.74
CA PRO A 57 5.73 -9.31 12.87
C PRO A 57 7.25 -9.42 13.03
N GLU A 58 7.82 -10.62 12.85
CA GLU A 58 9.28 -10.83 12.88
C GLU A 58 9.98 -10.04 11.78
N TYR A 59 9.44 -10.07 10.55
CA TYR A 59 9.93 -9.28 9.43
C TYR A 59 9.89 -7.78 9.72
N LEU A 60 8.78 -7.26 10.24
CA LEU A 60 8.64 -5.83 10.57
C LEU A 60 9.67 -5.40 11.61
N SER A 61 9.83 -6.19 12.68
CA SER A 61 10.80 -5.94 13.75
C SER A 61 12.23 -5.94 13.21
N LYS A 62 12.61 -6.99 12.46
CA LYS A 62 13.96 -7.12 11.85
C LYS A 62 14.30 -5.95 10.94
N ASN A 63 13.33 -5.47 10.17
CA ASN A 63 13.51 -4.38 9.21
C ASN A 63 13.20 -2.99 9.77
N LYS A 64 12.88 -2.87 11.06
CA LYS A 64 12.51 -1.61 11.74
C LYS A 64 11.34 -0.90 11.05
N ILE A 65 10.37 -1.67 10.56
CA ILE A 65 9.15 -1.16 9.91
C ILE A 65 8.08 -1.03 10.99
N LYS A 66 7.46 0.15 11.08
CA LYS A 66 6.30 0.33 11.96
C LYS A 66 5.06 -0.23 11.28
N PRO A 67 4.28 -1.09 11.95
CA PRO A 67 2.99 -1.51 11.40
C PRO A 67 2.08 -0.29 11.25
N HIS A 68 1.28 -0.29 10.19
CA HIS A 68 0.33 0.78 9.92
C HIS A 68 -0.64 0.97 11.09
N THR A 69 -1.09 2.20 11.34
CA THR A 69 -1.94 2.48 12.51
C THR A 69 -3.30 1.78 12.45
N GLY A 70 -3.76 1.39 11.26
CA GLY A 70 -5.00 0.66 11.01
C GLY A 70 -4.87 -0.87 10.91
N THR A 71 -3.80 -1.50 11.43
CA THR A 71 -3.66 -2.98 11.33
C THR A 71 -4.75 -3.78 12.07
N HIS A 72 -5.48 -3.16 12.99
CA HIS A 72 -6.58 -3.79 13.73
C HIS A 72 -7.95 -3.62 13.04
N ASN A 73 -7.98 -2.98 11.87
CA ASN A 73 -9.19 -2.82 11.06
C ASN A 73 -9.21 -3.90 9.95
N LEU A 74 -10.24 -4.73 9.89
CA LEU A 74 -10.37 -5.81 8.89
C LEU A 74 -10.57 -5.28 7.45
N LEU A 75 -10.88 -3.99 7.31
CA LEU A 75 -11.00 -3.30 6.03
C LEU A 75 -9.72 -2.53 5.64
N SER A 76 -8.62 -2.74 6.37
CA SER A 76 -7.34 -2.10 6.14
C SER A 76 -6.66 -2.58 4.86
N SER A 77 -6.37 -1.65 3.95
CA SER A 77 -5.60 -1.93 2.73
C SER A 77 -4.19 -2.42 3.02
N TRP A 78 -3.59 -1.97 4.12
CA TRP A 78 -2.27 -2.45 4.54
C TRP A 78 -2.32 -3.93 4.93
N VAL A 79 -3.35 -4.33 5.68
CA VAL A 79 -3.55 -5.74 6.07
C VAL A 79 -3.85 -6.60 4.85
N LEU A 80 -4.71 -6.12 3.94
CA LEU A 80 -4.96 -6.79 2.66
C LEU A 80 -3.66 -6.97 1.87
N CYS A 81 -2.86 -5.90 1.73
CA CYS A 81 -1.58 -5.93 1.05
C CYS A 81 -0.63 -6.97 1.64
N ALA A 82 -0.51 -6.99 2.96
CA ALA A 82 0.31 -7.97 3.66
C ALA A 82 -0.20 -9.41 3.40
N ASN A 83 -1.50 -9.65 3.53
CA ASN A 83 -2.10 -10.97 3.31
C ASN A 83 -1.93 -11.47 1.87
N LEU A 84 -2.03 -10.60 0.87
CA LEU A 84 -1.88 -10.97 -0.53
C LEU A 84 -0.42 -11.17 -0.94
N TYR A 85 0.45 -10.23 -0.54
CA TYR A 85 1.76 -10.12 -1.17
C TYR A 85 2.91 -10.59 -0.29
N PHE A 86 2.82 -10.51 1.04
CA PHE A 86 3.91 -11.01 1.89
C PHE A 86 4.06 -12.54 1.80
N ALA A 87 2.95 -13.24 1.52
CA ALA A 87 2.98 -14.68 1.33
C ALA A 87 3.77 -15.10 0.07
N VAL A 88 3.88 -14.23 -0.94
CA VAL A 88 4.71 -14.44 -2.15
C VAL A 88 6.20 -14.56 -1.80
N GLU A 89 6.66 -13.86 -0.75
CA GLU A 89 8.04 -13.96 -0.27
C GLU A 89 8.34 -15.32 0.36
N THR A 90 7.36 -15.90 1.05
CA THR A 90 7.61 -17.02 1.97
C THR A 90 7.02 -18.35 1.52
N ILE A 91 6.18 -18.34 0.48
CA ILE A 91 5.44 -19.52 0.02
C ILE A 91 5.63 -19.70 -1.50
N PRO A 92 6.34 -20.76 -1.95
CA PRO A 92 6.68 -20.96 -3.35
C PRO A 92 5.49 -21.01 -4.32
N VAL A 93 4.38 -21.64 -3.93
CA VAL A 93 3.20 -21.73 -4.83
C VAL A 93 2.61 -20.35 -5.14
N PHE A 94 2.60 -19.43 -4.18
CA PHE A 94 2.13 -18.06 -4.40
C PHE A 94 3.14 -17.22 -5.17
N ARG A 95 4.44 -17.51 -5.02
CA ARG A 95 5.46 -16.92 -5.89
C ARG A 95 5.24 -17.30 -7.35
N SER A 96 5.01 -18.57 -7.64
CA SER A 96 4.73 -19.03 -9.00
C SER A 96 3.44 -18.43 -9.57
N LEU A 97 2.38 -18.34 -8.75
CA LEU A 97 1.12 -17.70 -9.17
C LEU A 97 1.31 -16.21 -9.49
N MET A 98 2.00 -15.47 -8.61
CA MET A 98 2.31 -14.06 -8.82
C MET A 98 3.20 -13.86 -10.05
N LEU A 99 4.20 -14.72 -10.26
CA LEU A 99 5.06 -14.66 -11.45
C LEU A 99 4.23 -14.84 -12.73
N GLY A 100 3.31 -15.81 -12.75
CA GLY A 100 2.38 -16.00 -13.88
C GLY A 100 1.53 -14.75 -14.15
N PHE A 101 0.97 -14.15 -13.08
CA PHE A 101 0.21 -12.91 -13.17
C PHE A 101 1.05 -11.75 -13.74
N LEU A 102 2.26 -11.52 -13.21
CA LEU A 102 3.15 -10.46 -13.67
C LEU A 102 3.57 -10.67 -15.14
N ARG A 103 3.83 -11.92 -15.55
CA ARG A 103 4.16 -12.23 -16.95
C ARG A 103 3.00 -11.95 -17.90
N GLN A 104 1.79 -12.26 -17.47
CA GLN A 104 0.60 -12.06 -18.30
C GLN A 104 0.22 -10.58 -18.45
N TYR A 105 0.30 -9.79 -17.38
CA TYR A 105 -0.26 -8.44 -17.34
C TYR A 105 0.77 -7.31 -17.36
N ILE A 106 2.04 -7.60 -17.04
CA ILE A 106 3.11 -6.59 -17.01
C ILE A 106 4.10 -6.82 -18.15
N SER A 107 4.77 -7.98 -18.17
CA SER A 107 5.72 -8.32 -19.24
C SER A 107 6.12 -9.80 -19.20
N ASP A 108 6.01 -10.48 -20.33
CA ASP A 108 6.40 -11.88 -20.50
C ASP A 108 7.91 -12.13 -20.35
N ALA A 109 8.74 -11.09 -20.49
CA ALA A 109 10.18 -11.08 -20.28
C ALA A 109 10.61 -11.25 -18.81
N ILE A 110 9.67 -11.18 -17.85
CA ILE A 110 9.93 -11.47 -16.44
C ILE A 110 10.16 -12.97 -16.26
N LYS A 111 11.34 -13.35 -15.76
CA LYS A 111 11.76 -14.75 -15.56
C LYS A 111 11.48 -15.26 -14.16
N ASP A 112 11.67 -14.41 -13.14
CA ASP A 112 11.54 -14.80 -11.74
C ASP A 112 11.23 -13.60 -10.83
N ILE A 113 10.63 -13.87 -9.67
CA ILE A 113 10.51 -12.93 -8.55
C ILE A 113 11.58 -13.30 -7.53
N THR A 114 12.66 -12.53 -7.48
CA THR A 114 13.81 -12.84 -6.63
C THR A 114 13.57 -12.40 -5.18
N LYS A 115 12.74 -11.37 -4.97
CA LYS A 115 12.40 -10.87 -3.63
C LYS A 115 11.11 -10.05 -3.64
N VAL A 116 10.39 -10.10 -2.54
CA VAL A 116 9.27 -9.20 -2.25
C VAL A 116 9.57 -8.38 -1.01
N GLU A 117 9.38 -7.07 -1.11
CA GLU A 117 9.57 -6.14 0.00
C GLU A 117 8.25 -5.44 0.34
N LEU A 118 7.71 -5.70 1.52
CA LEU A 118 6.62 -4.91 2.08
C LEU A 118 7.18 -3.59 2.62
N GLU A 119 6.45 -2.49 2.43
CA GLU A 119 6.86 -1.13 2.81
C GLU A 119 8.23 -0.79 2.19
N TYR A 120 8.29 -0.71 0.87
CA TYR A 120 9.55 -0.66 0.12
C TYR A 120 10.50 0.47 0.56
N SER A 121 11.79 0.15 0.77
CA SER A 121 12.81 1.14 1.12
C SER A 121 14.23 0.73 0.70
N HIS A 122 14.47 0.45 -0.57
CA HIS A 122 15.80 0.06 -1.05
C HIS A 122 16.84 1.18 -0.80
N ALA A 123 18.11 0.87 -0.53
CA ALA A 123 19.12 1.90 -0.23
C ALA A 123 19.53 2.73 -1.47
N THR A 124 19.80 2.05 -2.59
CA THR A 124 20.17 2.70 -3.86
C THR A 124 18.98 3.33 -4.57
N LEU A 125 17.85 2.62 -4.60
CA LEU A 125 16.59 3.04 -5.22
C LEU A 125 15.56 3.39 -4.14
N SER A 126 15.94 4.17 -3.15
CA SER A 126 15.03 4.56 -2.06
C SER A 126 13.84 5.36 -2.59
N PRO A 127 12.68 5.40 -1.90
CA PRO A 127 11.59 6.28 -2.31
C PRO A 127 12.00 7.75 -2.45
N GLU A 128 12.98 8.22 -1.68
CA GLU A 128 13.57 9.55 -1.88
C GLU A 128 14.29 9.65 -3.23
N LYS A 129 15.15 8.67 -3.55
CA LYS A 129 15.96 8.67 -4.78
C LYS A 129 15.18 8.30 -6.03
N LEU A 130 14.13 7.48 -5.90
CA LEU A 130 13.32 6.87 -6.95
C LEU A 130 11.92 7.46 -7.06
N LEU A 131 11.43 8.25 -6.10
CA LEU A 131 10.12 8.90 -6.21
C LEU A 131 10.14 10.37 -5.74
N GLY A 132 11.30 10.87 -5.30
CA GLY A 132 11.46 12.21 -4.75
C GLY A 132 10.79 12.41 -3.40
N GLU A 133 10.49 11.34 -2.67
CA GLU A 133 9.77 11.42 -1.39
C GLU A 133 10.70 11.70 -0.23
N LYS A 134 10.94 12.99 0.04
CA LYS A 134 11.87 13.49 1.05
C LYS A 134 11.37 13.42 2.50
N ASN A 135 10.09 13.09 2.72
CA ASN A 135 9.44 13.13 4.04
C ASN A 135 8.73 11.80 4.36
N GLY A 136 8.50 11.55 5.65
CA GLY A 136 7.85 10.34 6.15
C GLY A 136 8.83 9.25 6.59
N MET A 137 8.29 8.11 7.03
CA MET A 137 9.03 6.90 7.39
C MET A 137 8.32 5.68 6.79
N ARG A 138 9.00 4.53 6.70
CA ARG A 138 8.36 3.26 6.30
C ARG A 138 7.13 2.97 7.16
N GLY A 139 5.99 2.76 6.53
CA GLY A 139 4.69 2.55 7.17
C GLY A 139 3.99 3.81 7.72
N SER A 140 4.52 5.02 7.50
CA SER A 140 3.89 6.25 8.02
C SER A 140 4.33 7.53 7.29
N GLY A 141 3.38 8.24 6.66
CA GLY A 141 3.60 9.61 6.16
C GLY A 141 4.48 9.71 4.91
N GLN A 142 4.85 8.59 4.32
CA GLN A 142 5.52 8.47 3.02
C GLN A 142 4.51 7.86 2.03
N THR A 143 4.46 8.34 0.78
CA THR A 143 3.59 7.75 -0.28
C THR A 143 4.36 6.63 -0.99
N SER A 144 5.14 5.87 -0.22
CA SER A 144 5.97 4.79 -0.73
C SER A 144 5.09 3.64 -1.23
N PRO A 145 5.60 2.82 -2.17
CA PRO A 145 4.92 1.59 -2.58
C PRO A 145 4.70 0.66 -1.39
N ASP A 146 3.46 0.18 -1.25
CA ASP A 146 3.09 -0.76 -0.17
C ASP A 146 3.86 -2.08 -0.32
N VAL A 147 4.13 -2.49 -1.57
CA VAL A 147 4.98 -3.65 -1.89
C VAL A 147 5.82 -3.40 -3.13
N ALA A 148 7.04 -3.95 -3.14
CA ALA A 148 7.89 -4.04 -4.31
C ALA A 148 8.22 -5.50 -4.64
N PHE A 149 8.16 -5.83 -5.92
CA PHE A 149 8.69 -7.08 -6.47
C PHE A 149 10.01 -6.77 -7.16
N ILE A 150 11.08 -7.37 -6.65
CA ILE A 150 12.38 -7.40 -7.33
C ILE A 150 12.34 -8.62 -8.23
N VAL A 151 12.53 -8.40 -9.52
CA VAL A 151 12.36 -9.42 -10.54
C VAL A 151 13.62 -9.59 -11.37
N GLN A 152 13.85 -10.79 -11.86
CA GLN A 152 14.83 -11.02 -12.92
C GLN A 152 14.09 -10.99 -14.25
N THR A 153 14.61 -10.25 -15.22
CA THR A 153 14.12 -10.20 -16.60
C THR A 153 15.17 -10.73 -17.58
N GLU A 154 14.81 -10.82 -18.86
CA GLU A 154 15.78 -11.09 -19.94
C GLU A 154 16.91 -10.05 -20.02
N ALA A 155 16.63 -8.78 -19.74
CA ALA A 155 17.59 -7.68 -19.86
C ALA A 155 18.33 -7.35 -18.56
N GLY A 156 18.02 -8.02 -17.44
CA GLY A 156 18.62 -7.77 -16.13
C GLY A 156 17.59 -7.69 -15.01
N ASN A 157 17.96 -7.06 -13.89
CA ASN A 157 17.07 -6.90 -12.74
C ASN A 157 16.02 -5.82 -13.02
N GLY A 158 14.77 -6.10 -12.66
CA GLY A 158 13.65 -5.17 -12.70
C GLY A 158 13.09 -4.90 -11.31
N LEU A 159 12.32 -3.83 -11.22
CA LEU A 159 11.64 -3.41 -10.00
C LEU A 159 10.19 -3.05 -10.35
N ILE A 160 9.24 -3.72 -9.71
CA ILE A 160 7.80 -3.43 -9.87
C ILE A 160 7.30 -2.89 -8.55
N LEU A 161 6.82 -1.65 -8.56
CA LEU A 161 6.31 -0.95 -7.40
C LEU A 161 4.79 -0.96 -7.41
N THR A 162 4.18 -1.39 -6.31
CA THR A 162 2.72 -1.57 -6.21
C THR A 162 2.17 -0.82 -5.01
N VAL A 163 1.03 -0.17 -5.22
CA VAL A 163 0.21 0.43 -4.16
C VAL A 163 -1.08 -0.39 -4.07
N CYS A 164 -1.45 -0.78 -2.86
CA CYS A 164 -2.65 -1.56 -2.57
C CYS A 164 -3.72 -0.65 -1.95
N LYS A 165 -4.93 -0.75 -2.49
CA LYS A 165 -6.13 -0.07 -2.00
C LYS A 165 -7.26 -1.07 -1.94
N TYR A 166 -8.12 -0.91 -0.94
CA TYR A 166 -9.18 -1.87 -0.66
C TYR A 166 -10.53 -1.16 -0.53
N THR A 167 -10.79 -0.56 0.63
CA THR A 167 -12.09 0.04 0.94
C THR A 167 -12.00 1.54 1.24
N GLU A 168 -10.88 2.18 0.91
CA GLU A 168 -10.80 3.63 1.06
C GLU A 168 -11.91 4.32 0.27
N HIS A 169 -12.64 5.21 0.96
CA HIS A 169 -13.76 5.96 0.41
C HIS A 169 -13.39 6.79 -0.84
N SER A 170 -12.11 7.10 -1.04
CA SER A 170 -11.57 7.68 -2.26
C SER A 170 -10.05 7.58 -2.31
N PHE A 171 -9.48 7.66 -3.52
CA PHE A 171 -8.14 8.21 -3.68
C PHE A 171 -8.23 9.68 -3.29
N TYR A 172 -7.80 10.03 -2.08
CA TYR A 172 -7.77 11.42 -1.65
C TYR A 172 -7.13 12.28 -2.75
N PRO A 173 -7.61 13.52 -2.96
CA PRO A 173 -6.97 14.42 -3.90
C PRO A 173 -5.48 14.48 -3.62
N CYS A 174 -4.67 14.44 -4.68
CA CYS A 174 -3.22 14.65 -4.58
C CYS A 174 -2.95 15.84 -3.64
N SER A 175 -2.01 15.68 -2.70
CA SER A 175 -1.69 16.73 -1.74
C SER A 175 -1.32 18.05 -2.43
N ALA A 176 -0.73 17.97 -3.62
CA ALA A 176 -0.38 19.13 -4.45
C ALA A 176 -1.55 19.71 -5.25
N ARG A 177 -2.76 19.19 -5.12
CA ARG A 177 -3.98 19.86 -5.60
C ARG A 177 -4.51 20.90 -4.61
N ARG A 178 -3.98 20.93 -3.37
CA ARG A 178 -4.44 21.86 -2.34
C ARG A 178 -4.05 23.31 -2.68
N THR A 179 -4.98 24.23 -2.42
CA THR A 179 -4.80 25.68 -2.56
C THR A 179 -4.18 26.34 -1.33
N THR A 180 -3.92 25.57 -0.28
CA THR A 180 -3.31 26.03 0.97
C THR A 180 -1.88 25.53 1.06
N SER A 181 -0.98 26.37 1.55
CA SER A 181 0.38 25.96 1.87
C SER A 181 0.40 25.03 3.09
N SER A 182 1.41 24.18 3.17
CA SER A 182 1.79 23.46 4.39
C SER A 182 3.30 23.63 4.61
N GLU A 183 3.82 23.23 5.76
CA GLU A 183 5.26 23.33 6.05
C GLU A 183 6.13 22.82 4.87
N GLY A 184 6.96 23.71 4.33
CA GLY A 184 7.87 23.43 3.22
C GLY A 184 7.21 23.17 1.85
N LYS A 185 5.91 23.39 1.69
CA LYS A 185 5.16 23.10 0.46
C LYS A 185 4.27 24.27 0.06
N SER A 186 4.62 24.92 -1.04
CA SER A 186 3.86 26.02 -1.62
C SER A 186 2.46 25.56 -2.05
N ALA A 187 1.47 26.44 -1.90
CA ALA A 187 0.12 26.21 -2.41
C ALA A 187 0.13 26.03 -3.93
N ASN A 188 -0.77 25.20 -4.48
CA ASN A 188 -0.94 25.10 -5.92
C ASN A 188 -1.73 26.29 -6.45
N PRO A 189 -1.14 27.15 -7.31
CA PRO A 189 -1.81 28.32 -7.85
C PRO A 189 -2.95 27.94 -8.82
N ASP A 190 -2.92 26.74 -9.39
CA ASP A 190 -3.97 26.22 -10.26
C ASP A 190 -4.24 24.72 -10.01
N PRO A 191 -5.15 24.37 -9.08
CA PRO A 191 -5.55 22.99 -8.82
C PRO A 191 -6.16 22.25 -10.02
N LYS A 192 -6.65 22.95 -11.04
CA LYS A 192 -7.29 22.31 -12.20
C LYS A 192 -6.26 21.62 -13.08
N ARG A 193 -5.01 22.10 -13.11
CA ARG A 193 -3.91 21.46 -13.85
C ARG A 193 -3.64 20.01 -13.44
N CYS A 194 -3.97 19.63 -12.22
CA CYS A 194 -3.86 18.24 -11.73
C CYS A 194 -4.83 17.26 -12.42
N LEU A 195 -5.84 17.75 -13.15
CA LEU A 195 -6.80 16.93 -13.88
C LEU A 195 -6.46 16.85 -15.39
N ASN A 196 -5.46 17.61 -15.85
CA ASN A 196 -5.01 17.52 -17.22
C ASN A 196 -4.22 16.21 -17.39
N PRO A 197 -4.50 15.41 -18.43
CA PRO A 197 -3.67 14.26 -18.74
C PRO A 197 -2.25 14.74 -19.04
N ALA A 198 -1.24 14.05 -18.49
CA ALA A 198 0.14 14.30 -18.87
C ALA A 198 0.32 13.93 -20.34
N ILE A 199 0.55 14.92 -21.21
CA ILE A 199 0.88 14.67 -22.61
C ILE A 199 2.34 14.18 -22.63
N SER A 200 2.54 12.97 -23.17
CA SER A 200 3.87 12.40 -23.47
C SER A 200 4.90 12.52 -22.34
N TYR A 201 4.52 12.17 -21.12
CA TYR A 201 5.40 12.17 -19.93
C TYR A 201 5.94 13.55 -19.50
N ASP A 202 5.43 14.66 -20.02
CA ASP A 202 5.81 15.99 -19.51
C ASP A 202 5.03 16.33 -18.22
N PHE A 203 5.43 15.69 -17.13
CA PHE A 203 4.95 15.98 -15.79
C PHE A 203 5.61 17.26 -15.22
N HIS A 204 6.73 17.71 -15.78
CA HIS A 204 7.46 18.88 -15.28
C HIS A 204 6.65 20.16 -15.45
N SER A 205 5.98 20.32 -16.59
CA SER A 205 5.14 21.48 -16.87
C SER A 205 3.78 21.44 -16.15
N ASN A 206 3.25 20.25 -15.88
CA ASN A 206 1.87 20.08 -15.38
C ASN A 206 1.76 19.79 -13.87
N CYS A 207 2.70 19.07 -13.27
CA CYS A 207 2.55 18.60 -11.89
C CYS A 207 3.10 19.59 -10.87
N HIS A 208 2.25 20.12 -9.98
CA HIS A 208 2.70 21.02 -8.88
C HIS A 208 3.68 20.37 -7.90
N GLN A 209 3.79 19.04 -7.84
CA GLN A 209 4.78 18.40 -6.97
C GLN A 209 6.23 18.67 -7.40
N THR A 210 6.47 19.14 -8.63
CA THR A 210 7.80 19.52 -9.10
C THR A 210 8.34 20.74 -8.36
N GLU A 211 7.48 21.69 -8.00
CA GLU A 211 7.80 22.83 -7.12
C GLU A 211 8.18 22.40 -5.70
N TRP A 212 7.85 21.16 -5.32
CA TRP A 212 8.22 20.55 -4.04
C TRP A 212 9.42 19.61 -4.19
N ASP A 213 10.17 19.74 -5.28
CA ASP A 213 11.30 18.90 -5.68
C ASP A 213 10.96 17.41 -5.86
N ARG A 214 9.69 17.08 -6.14
CA ARG A 214 9.34 15.69 -6.42
C ARG A 214 9.90 15.30 -7.78
N LYS A 215 10.53 14.14 -7.82
CA LYS A 215 11.14 13.59 -9.03
C LYS A 215 10.18 12.59 -9.65
N TYR A 216 9.97 12.74 -10.96
CA TYR A 216 9.45 11.68 -11.80
C TYR A 216 10.47 11.47 -12.92
N TRP A 217 10.53 10.26 -13.48
CA TRP A 217 11.45 9.81 -14.55
C TRP A 217 10.62 9.33 -15.72
#